data_AF-A0A7S1D1D4-F1
#
_entry.id   AF-A0A7S1D1D4-F1
#
_cell.length_a   1.000
_cell.length_b   1.000
_cell.length_c   1.000
_cell.angle_alpha   90.00
_cell.angle_beta   90.00
_cell.angle_gamma   90.00
#
_symmetry.space_group_name_H-M   'P 1'
#
loop_
_entity.id
_entity.type
_entity.pdbx_description
1 polymer ?
#
loop_
_entity_poly.entity_id
_entity_poly.type
_entity_poly.pdbx_seq_one_letter_code
_entity_poly.pdbx_strand_id
1 'polypeptide(L)'
;HDTQQLDTLDESQCITSTWFPRLYAMPPLTAVAIAFGITIHAPFSFLYHWRFASTLPPGLPRTNHWSRRMDQSFIHVASAFMAYGTTGNWDYFLGNVLFNGDCIYRQFKRKVRPRRNQIRIGLSILAYTFPILRRGDVVLFSECWLVLFVAGYFFVKYPLGGWSHSAFHLTIALLPPLLMKAA
;
A
#
# COMPACT_ATOMS: atom_id res chain seq x y z
N HIS A 1 -12.85 1.01 -44.49
CA HIS A 1 -13.06 1.45 -43.09
C HIS A 1 -12.02 0.73 -42.26
N ASP A 2 -10.81 1.25 -42.27
CA ASP A 2 -9.68 0.70 -41.51
C ASP A 2 -9.74 1.29 -40.11
N THR A 3 -10.31 0.51 -39.19
CA THR A 3 -10.17 0.76 -37.76
C THR A 3 -8.68 0.64 -37.45
N GLN A 4 -8.01 1.77 -37.23
CA GLN A 4 -6.69 1.80 -36.61
C GLN A 4 -6.75 0.90 -35.39
N GLN A 5 -6.07 -0.25 -35.44
CA GLN A 5 -5.68 -0.98 -34.25
C GLN A 5 -4.92 0.05 -33.40
N LEU A 6 -5.58 0.56 -32.37
CA LEU A 6 -4.88 1.20 -31.27
C LEU A 6 -3.92 0.10 -30.79
N ASP A 7 -2.64 0.26 -31.12
CA ASP A 7 -1.58 -0.58 -30.57
C ASP A 7 -1.82 -0.60 -29.07
N THR A 8 -2.28 -1.76 -28.61
CA THR A 8 -2.42 -2.05 -27.20
C THR A 8 -0.99 -2.07 -26.71
N LEU A 9 -0.53 -0.93 -26.19
CA LEU A 9 0.75 -0.79 -25.50
C LEU A 9 0.89 -2.01 -24.62
N ASP A 10 1.81 -2.90 -24.99
CA ASP A 10 2.07 -4.10 -24.23
C ASP A 10 2.71 -3.65 -22.92
N GLU A 11 1.87 -3.44 -21.90
CA GLU A 11 2.27 -2.90 -20.59
C GLU A 11 3.29 -3.80 -19.88
N SER A 12 3.51 -5.02 -20.40
CA SER A 12 4.54 -5.95 -19.94
C SER A 12 5.95 -5.65 -20.49
N GLN A 13 6.08 -4.79 -21.51
CA GLN A 13 7.37 -4.48 -22.13
C GLN A 13 8.14 -3.41 -21.37
N CYS A 14 9.47 -3.54 -21.38
CA CYS A 14 10.36 -2.55 -20.79
C CYS A 14 10.12 -1.16 -21.40
N ILE A 15 9.93 -0.14 -20.55
CA ILE A 15 9.70 1.22 -21.01
C ILE A 15 11.03 1.83 -21.45
N THR A 16 11.12 2.29 -22.70
CA THR A 16 12.22 3.14 -23.13
C THR A 16 11.90 4.59 -22.77
N SER A 17 12.77 5.24 -22.00
CA SER A 17 12.57 6.61 -21.55
C SER A 17 13.55 7.56 -22.25
N THR A 18 13.02 8.63 -22.85
CA THR A 18 13.84 9.72 -23.39
C THR A 18 14.55 10.51 -22.29
N TRP A 19 14.02 10.51 -21.07
CA TRP A 19 14.61 11.16 -19.90
C TRP A 19 15.77 10.34 -19.32
N PHE A 20 15.77 9.03 -19.55
CA PHE A 20 16.80 8.12 -19.08
C PHE A 20 17.34 7.24 -20.23
N PRO A 21 18.05 7.82 -21.21
CA PRO A 21 18.45 7.11 -22.43
C PRO A 21 19.45 5.97 -22.21
N ARG A 22 20.03 5.86 -21.00
CA ARG A 22 20.95 4.77 -20.61
C ARG A 22 20.27 3.67 -19.78
N LEU A 23 19.00 3.82 -19.44
CA LEU A 23 18.20 2.77 -18.82
C LEU A 23 17.59 1.92 -19.93
N TYR A 24 18.36 0.93 -20.38
CA TYR A 24 17.99 0.03 -21.48
C TYR A 24 16.75 -0.84 -21.18
N ALA A 25 16.40 -0.99 -19.90
CA ALA A 25 15.19 -1.67 -19.46
C ALA A 25 14.70 -1.07 -18.12
N MET A 26 13.63 -0.28 -18.16
CA MET A 26 12.90 0.08 -16.94
C MET A 26 11.87 -1.00 -16.62
N PRO A 27 11.64 -1.33 -15.34
CA PRO A 27 10.53 -2.19 -14.95
C PRO A 27 9.19 -1.63 -15.45
N PRO A 28 8.16 -2.48 -15.60
CA PRO A 28 6.80 -2.03 -15.86
C PRO A 28 6.38 -0.92 -14.89
N LEU A 29 5.63 0.07 -15.40
CA LEU A 29 5.22 1.23 -14.59
C LEU A 29 4.41 0.80 -13.35
N THR A 30 3.67 -0.29 -13.47
CA THR A 30 2.94 -0.97 -12.39
C THR A 30 3.85 -1.40 -11.24
N ALA A 31 4.98 -2.04 -11.54
CA ALA A 31 5.98 -2.45 -10.55
C ALA A 31 6.67 -1.23 -9.91
N VAL A 32 7.00 -0.21 -10.72
CA VAL A 32 7.56 1.07 -10.23
C VAL A 32 6.58 1.75 -9.27
N ALA A 33 5.28 1.75 -9.59
CA ALA A 33 4.26 2.33 -8.73
C ALA A 33 4.19 1.67 -7.35
N ILE A 34 4.23 0.33 -7.29
CA ILE A 34 4.27 -0.42 -6.03
C ILE A 34 5.51 -0.02 -5.22
N ALA A 35 6.69 -0.07 -5.84
CA ALA A 35 7.96 0.29 -5.20
C ALA A 35 7.91 1.71 -4.65
N PHE A 36 7.41 2.66 -5.44
CA PHE A 36 7.25 4.05 -5.05
C PHE A 36 6.32 4.19 -3.85
N GLY A 37 5.12 3.61 -3.90
CA GLY A 37 4.12 3.68 -2.83
C GLY A 37 4.65 3.21 -1.47
N ILE A 38 5.44 2.13 -1.46
CA ILE A 38 6.07 1.62 -0.23
C ILE A 38 7.19 2.54 0.24
N THR A 39 8.04 2.96 -0.69
CA THR A 39 9.20 3.81 -0.40
C THR A 39 8.77 5.14 0.22
N ILE A 40 7.69 5.75 -0.28
CA ILE A 40 7.19 7.01 0.29
C ILE A 40 6.49 6.83 1.64
N HIS A 41 5.95 5.65 1.96
CA HIS A 41 5.34 5.39 3.27
C HIS A 41 6.39 5.19 4.37
N ALA A 42 7.48 4.48 4.05
CA ALA A 42 8.49 4.07 5.04
C ALA A 42 9.03 5.22 5.92
N PRO A 43 9.39 6.42 5.39
CA PRO A 43 9.86 7.54 6.21
C PRO A 43 8.84 7.99 7.27
N PHE A 44 7.55 8.06 6.93
CA PHE A 44 6.51 8.49 7.87
C PHE A 44 6.24 7.45 8.94
N SER A 45 6.30 6.16 8.57
CA SER A 45 6.18 5.06 9.54
C SER A 45 7.36 5.06 10.52
N PHE A 46 8.58 5.14 10.01
CA PHE A 46 9.78 5.23 10.83
C PHE A 46 9.74 6.44 11.77
N LEU A 47 9.42 7.63 11.24
CA LEU A 47 9.33 8.85 12.03
C LEU A 47 8.27 8.76 13.14
N TYR A 48 7.11 8.16 12.85
CA TYR A 48 6.09 7.91 13.86
C TYR A 48 6.64 7.03 14.99
N HIS A 49 7.23 5.88 14.65
CA HIS A 49 7.76 4.94 15.64
C HIS A 49 8.94 5.51 16.42
N TRP A 50 9.83 6.26 15.77
CA TRP A 50 10.93 6.95 16.42
C TRP A 50 10.43 7.98 17.43
N ARG A 51 9.48 8.84 17.05
CA ARG A 51 8.86 9.82 17.96
C ARG A 51 8.11 9.14 19.10
N PHE A 52 7.46 8.02 18.81
CA PHE A 52 6.76 7.23 19.81
C PHE A 52 7.72 6.67 20.86
N ALA A 53 8.89 6.17 20.46
CA ALA A 53 9.88 5.63 21.38
C ALA A 53 10.65 6.72 22.15
N SER A 54 10.91 7.88 21.52
CA SER A 54 11.81 8.90 22.08
C SER A 54 11.12 10.06 22.79
N THR A 55 9.90 10.44 22.38
CA THR A 55 9.29 11.72 22.77
C THR A 55 7.94 11.58 23.47
N LEU A 56 7.15 10.55 23.17
CA LEU A 56 5.77 10.47 23.65
C LEU A 56 5.68 9.80 25.03
N PRO A 57 5.14 10.49 26.05
CA PRO A 57 5.03 9.92 27.39
C PRO A 57 3.99 8.79 27.42
N PRO A 58 4.15 7.81 28.34
CA PRO A 58 3.17 6.75 28.54
C PRO A 58 1.80 7.32 28.96
N GLY A 59 0.71 6.64 28.57
CA GLY A 59 -0.66 6.99 28.99
C GLY A 59 -1.40 8.04 28.17
N LEU A 60 -0.73 8.80 27.28
CA LEU A 60 -1.43 9.80 26.46
C LEU A 60 -2.15 9.22 25.21
N PRO A 61 -3.26 9.83 24.75
CA PRO A 61 -3.96 9.43 23.54
C PRO A 61 -3.10 9.57 22.27
N ARG A 62 -2.56 8.46 21.79
CA ARG A 62 -1.64 8.39 20.64
C ARG A 62 -2.30 8.67 19.30
N THR A 63 -3.61 8.44 19.19
CA THR A 63 -4.38 8.53 17.94
C THR A 63 -4.49 9.94 17.38
N ASN A 64 -4.23 10.97 18.19
CA ASN A 64 -4.29 12.37 17.77
C ASN A 64 -2.92 12.96 17.44
N HIS A 65 -1.84 12.22 17.66
CA HIS A 65 -0.51 12.71 17.35
C HIS A 65 -0.31 12.85 15.83
N TRP A 66 0.24 13.97 15.39
CA TRP A 66 0.38 14.30 13.97
C TRP A 66 1.18 13.23 13.21
N SER A 67 2.26 12.70 13.80
CA SER A 67 3.08 11.69 13.11
C SER A 67 2.34 10.37 12.93
N ARG A 68 1.45 10.00 13.86
CA ARG A 68 0.59 8.82 13.70
C ARG A 68 -0.44 9.03 12.59
N ARG A 69 -0.99 10.24 12.48
CA ARG A 69 -1.92 10.59 11.39
C ARG A 69 -1.22 10.53 10.04
N MET A 70 0.00 11.05 9.95
CA MET A 70 0.82 10.96 8.74
C MET A 70 1.14 9.51 8.36
N ASP A 71 1.61 8.67 9.29
CA ASP A 71 1.84 7.24 9.04
C ASP A 71 0.56 6.56 8.50
N GLN A 72 -0.59 6.77 9.15
CA GLN A 72 -1.86 6.21 8.69
C GLN A 72 -2.33 6.77 7.34
N SER A 73 -2.07 8.05 7.06
CA SER A 73 -2.37 8.65 5.76
C SER A 73 -1.52 8.05 4.65
N PHE A 74 -0.23 7.81 4.91
CA PHE A 74 0.66 7.25 3.90
C PHE A 74 0.43 5.75 3.63
N ILE A 75 -0.20 5.01 4.55
CA ILE A 75 -0.76 3.67 4.24
C ILE A 75 -1.80 3.77 3.10
N HIS A 76 -2.66 4.79 3.13
CA HIS A 76 -3.67 4.99 2.08
C HIS A 76 -3.06 5.46 0.76
N VAL A 77 -2.01 6.29 0.82
CA VAL A 77 -1.25 6.67 -0.38
C VAL A 77 -0.59 5.43 -1.00
N ALA A 78 0.13 4.63 -0.20
CA ALA A 78 0.74 3.39 -0.65
C ALA A 78 -0.29 2.43 -1.25
N SER A 79 -1.45 2.29 -0.61
CA SER A 79 -2.56 1.47 -1.12
C SER A 79 -3.06 1.92 -2.49
N ALA A 80 -3.14 3.23 -2.77
CA ALA A 80 -3.57 3.70 -4.08
C ALA A 80 -2.56 3.32 -5.16
N PHE A 81 -1.26 3.49 -4.88
CA PHE A 81 -0.19 3.04 -5.79
C PHE A 81 -0.18 1.53 -5.98
N MET A 82 -0.39 0.74 -4.92
CA MET A 82 -0.51 -0.71 -5.02
C MET A 82 -1.72 -1.12 -5.87
N ALA A 83 -2.86 -0.42 -5.75
CA ALA A 83 -4.05 -0.70 -6.55
C ALA A 83 -3.82 -0.42 -8.05
N TYR A 84 -3.08 0.64 -8.39
CA TYR A 84 -2.62 0.84 -9.76
C TYR A 84 -1.66 -0.26 -10.20
N GLY A 85 -0.67 -0.56 -9.36
CA GLY A 85 0.32 -1.59 -9.64
C GLY A 85 -0.29 -2.96 -9.90
N THR A 86 -1.34 -3.34 -9.20
CA THR A 86 -1.99 -4.63 -9.42
C THR A 86 -3.07 -4.60 -10.51
N THR A 87 -3.33 -3.47 -11.18
CA THR A 87 -4.36 -3.39 -12.25
C THR A 87 -3.85 -2.90 -13.60
N GLY A 88 -2.81 -2.06 -13.62
CA GLY A 88 -2.43 -1.27 -14.81
C GLY A 88 -3.45 -0.20 -15.20
N ASN A 89 -4.61 -0.11 -14.54
CA ASN A 89 -5.75 0.65 -15.01
C ASN A 89 -5.86 2.03 -14.33
N TRP A 90 -5.80 3.10 -15.13
CA TRP A 90 -5.87 4.49 -14.65
C TRP A 90 -7.22 4.87 -14.03
N ASP A 91 -8.35 4.39 -14.55
CA ASP A 91 -9.67 4.67 -13.99
C ASP A 91 -9.81 4.04 -12.59
N TYR A 92 -9.33 2.80 -12.45
CA TYR A 92 -9.29 2.09 -11.17
C TYR A 92 -8.38 2.80 -10.16
N PHE A 93 -7.23 3.30 -10.61
CA PHE A 93 -6.34 4.12 -9.80
C PHE A 93 -7.02 5.41 -9.34
N LEU A 94 -7.67 6.15 -10.23
CA LEU A 94 -8.36 7.39 -9.88
C LEU A 94 -9.47 7.15 -8.85
N GLY A 95 -10.28 6.10 -9.03
CA GLY A 95 -11.28 5.69 -8.03
C GLY A 95 -10.65 5.39 -6.66
N ASN A 96 -9.51 4.70 -6.64
CA ASN A 96 -8.76 4.44 -5.41
C ASN A 96 -8.16 5.70 -4.79
N VAL A 97 -7.67 6.65 -5.59
CA VAL A 97 -7.16 7.95 -5.11
C VAL A 97 -8.28 8.73 -4.41
N LEU A 98 -9.47 8.77 -4.99
CA LEU A 98 -10.63 9.45 -4.38
C LEU A 98 -11.03 8.80 -3.04
N PHE A 99 -11.13 7.46 -3.02
CA PHE A 99 -11.45 6.72 -1.80
C PHE A 99 -10.40 6.91 -0.70
N ASN A 100 -9.12 6.72 -1.03
CA ASN A 100 -8.00 6.86 -0.11
C ASN A 100 -7.82 8.34 0.33
N GLY A 101 -8.14 9.30 -0.54
CA GLY A 101 -8.20 10.72 -0.23
C GLY A 101 -9.24 11.06 0.85
N ASP A 102 -10.46 10.53 0.75
CA ASP A 102 -11.46 10.67 1.83
C ASP A 102 -10.97 10.03 3.14
N CYS A 103 -10.31 8.88 3.06
CA CYS A 103 -9.73 8.22 4.23
C CYS A 103 -8.64 9.08 4.90
N ILE A 104 -7.73 9.66 4.11
CA ILE A 104 -6.68 10.59 4.55
C ILE A 104 -7.30 11.82 5.21
N TYR A 105 -8.25 12.49 4.54
CA TYR A 105 -8.96 13.65 5.08
C TYR A 105 -9.54 13.37 6.47
N ARG A 106 -10.08 12.17 6.68
CA ARG A 106 -10.68 11.78 7.96
C ARG A 106 -9.67 11.50 9.07
N GLN A 107 -8.40 11.23 8.76
CA GLN A 107 -7.34 11.17 9.79
C GLN A 107 -7.11 12.52 10.47
N PHE A 108 -7.34 13.61 9.74
CA PHE A 108 -7.09 14.96 10.23
C PHE A 108 -8.29 15.59 10.95
N LYS A 109 -9.43 14.89 11.03
CA LYS A 109 -10.58 15.34 11.83
C LYS A 109 -10.25 15.38 13.32
N ARG A 110 -10.98 16.22 14.07
CA ARG A 110 -10.83 16.35 15.54
C ARG A 110 -10.98 15.02 16.28
N LYS A 111 -11.88 14.14 15.82
CA LYS A 111 -12.13 12.82 16.43
C LYS A 111 -11.85 11.72 15.41
N VAL A 112 -10.76 10.98 15.63
CA VAL A 112 -10.44 9.76 14.89
C VAL A 112 -11.14 8.58 15.55
N ARG A 113 -11.79 7.70 14.76
CA ARG A 113 -12.47 6.48 15.27
C ARG A 113 -11.67 5.25 14.83
N PRO A 114 -10.86 4.62 15.72
CA PRO A 114 -9.93 3.57 15.34
C PRO A 114 -10.56 2.39 14.60
N ARG A 115 -11.71 1.88 15.06
CA ARG A 115 -12.43 0.77 14.38
C ARG A 115 -12.82 1.10 12.95
N ARG A 116 -13.34 2.30 12.69
CA ARG A 116 -13.67 2.75 11.33
C ARG A 116 -12.43 2.89 10.47
N ASN A 117 -11.31 3.28 11.07
CA ASN A 117 -10.05 3.36 10.36
C ASN A 117 -9.53 1.98 9.94
N GLN A 118 -9.60 1.00 10.85
CA GLN A 118 -9.22 -0.39 10.54
C GLN A 118 -10.06 -0.96 9.39
N ILE A 119 -11.38 -0.71 9.38
CA ILE A 119 -12.25 -1.11 8.26
C ILE A 119 -11.79 -0.49 6.95
N ARG A 120 -11.44 0.80 6.93
CA ARG A 120 -10.95 1.48 5.71
C ARG A 120 -9.65 0.91 5.20
N ILE A 121 -8.70 0.63 6.10
CA ILE A 121 -7.46 -0.05 5.74
C ILE A 121 -7.77 -1.43 5.16
N GLY A 122 -8.70 -2.18 5.75
CA GLY A 122 -9.16 -3.45 5.18
C GLY A 122 -9.75 -3.32 3.77
N LEU A 123 -10.57 -2.28 3.52
CA LEU A 123 -11.10 -1.98 2.19
C LEU A 123 -10.01 -1.57 1.19
N SER A 124 -9.03 -0.78 1.62
CA SER A 124 -7.83 -0.45 0.84
C SER A 124 -7.04 -1.71 0.45
N ILE A 125 -6.86 -2.65 1.38
CA ILE A 125 -6.22 -3.95 1.13
C ILE A 125 -7.00 -4.77 0.11
N LEU A 126 -8.33 -4.85 0.26
CA LEU A 126 -9.19 -5.53 -0.69
C LEU A 126 -9.08 -4.89 -2.08
N ALA A 127 -9.02 -3.56 -2.18
CA ALA A 127 -8.94 -2.87 -3.46
C ALA A 127 -7.67 -3.23 -4.24
N TYR A 128 -6.50 -3.33 -3.61
CA TYR A 128 -5.30 -3.72 -4.36
C TYR A 128 -5.10 -5.24 -4.51
N THR A 129 -5.75 -6.08 -3.70
CA THR A 129 -5.62 -7.56 -3.82
C THR A 129 -6.71 -8.21 -4.67
N PHE A 130 -7.90 -7.63 -4.74
CA PHE A 130 -9.02 -8.17 -5.51
C PHE A 130 -8.71 -8.32 -7.03
N PRO A 131 -8.00 -7.38 -7.68
CA PRO A 131 -7.61 -7.55 -9.09
C PRO A 131 -6.80 -8.82 -9.37
N ILE A 132 -5.93 -9.23 -8.44
CA ILE A 132 -5.13 -10.46 -8.55
C ILE A 132 -6.06 -11.68 -8.63
N LEU A 133 -7.06 -11.73 -7.75
CA LEU A 133 -8.08 -12.79 -7.78
C LEU A 133 -8.92 -12.74 -9.06
N ARG A 134 -9.31 -11.53 -9.52
CA ARG A 134 -10.12 -11.34 -10.72
C ARG A 134 -9.43 -11.86 -11.99
N ARG A 135 -8.10 -11.78 -12.07
CA ARG A 135 -7.31 -12.36 -13.17
C ARG A 135 -7.19 -13.88 -13.14
N GLY A 136 -7.56 -14.52 -12.03
CA GLY A 136 -7.43 -15.96 -11.83
C GLY A 136 -6.11 -16.39 -11.19
N ASP A 137 -5.27 -15.45 -10.71
CA ASP A 137 -3.99 -15.73 -10.03
C ASP A 137 -4.22 -16.19 -8.58
N VAL A 138 -4.94 -17.29 -8.39
CA VAL A 138 -5.40 -17.77 -7.06
C VAL A 138 -4.21 -18.08 -6.15
N VAL A 139 -3.13 -18.65 -6.70
CA VAL A 139 -1.90 -18.96 -5.94
C VAL A 139 -1.30 -17.68 -5.36
N LEU A 140 -1.02 -16.69 -6.19
CA LEU A 140 -0.44 -15.42 -5.76
C LEU A 140 -1.35 -14.65 -4.79
N PHE A 141 -2.67 -14.67 -5.04
CA PHE A 141 -3.65 -14.12 -4.12
C PHE A 141 -3.57 -14.78 -2.75
N SER A 142 -3.52 -16.12 -2.69
CA SER A 142 -3.42 -16.87 -1.44
C SER A 142 -2.10 -16.62 -0.69
N GLU A 143 -0.97 -16.49 -1.41
CA GLU A 143 0.32 -16.08 -0.83
C GLU A 143 0.21 -14.69 -0.19
N CYS A 144 -0.37 -13.71 -0.91
CA CYS A 144 -0.58 -12.36 -0.37
C CYS A 144 -1.44 -12.38 0.88
N TRP A 145 -2.55 -13.12 0.86
CA TRP A 145 -3.47 -13.20 2.00
C TRP A 145 -2.88 -13.96 3.18
N LEU A 146 -2.06 -14.98 2.96
CA LEU A 146 -1.33 -15.64 4.04
C LEU A 146 -0.42 -14.65 4.77
N VAL A 147 0.37 -13.86 4.03
CA VAL A 147 1.21 -12.79 4.61
C VAL A 147 0.36 -11.78 5.37
N LEU A 148 -0.74 -11.32 4.78
CA LEU A 148 -1.66 -10.36 5.41
C LEU A 148 -2.33 -10.92 6.68
N PHE A 149 -2.72 -12.20 6.70
CA PHE A 149 -3.32 -12.84 7.87
C PHE A 149 -2.33 -12.98 9.01
N VAL A 150 -1.10 -13.44 8.73
CA VAL A 150 -0.04 -13.56 9.75
C VAL A 150 0.35 -12.18 10.29
N ALA A 151 0.54 -11.19 9.40
CA ALA A 151 0.79 -9.81 9.81
C ALA A 151 -0.36 -9.25 10.66
N GLY A 152 -1.60 -9.44 10.21
CA GLY A 152 -2.81 -9.02 10.93
C GLY A 152 -2.94 -9.68 12.30
N TYR A 153 -2.56 -10.95 12.43
CA TYR A 153 -2.50 -11.66 13.71
C TYR A 153 -1.53 -10.98 14.69
N PHE A 154 -0.30 -10.68 14.25
CA PHE A 154 0.66 -9.93 15.07
C PHE A 154 0.13 -8.54 15.45
N PHE A 155 -0.49 -7.83 14.52
CA PHE A 155 -1.01 -6.48 14.76
C PHE A 155 -2.25 -6.42 15.67
N VAL A 156 -3.10 -7.46 15.66
CA VAL A 156 -4.36 -7.45 16.43
C VAL A 156 -4.20 -8.14 17.79
N LYS A 157 -3.53 -9.28 17.85
CA LYS A 157 -3.48 -10.12 19.05
C LYS A 157 -2.30 -9.81 19.96
N TYR A 158 -1.25 -9.16 19.45
CA TYR A 158 -0.03 -8.87 20.19
C TYR A 158 0.58 -10.10 20.91
N PRO A 159 0.76 -11.26 20.24
CA PRO A 159 1.23 -12.50 20.88
C PRO A 159 2.66 -12.42 21.45
N LEU A 160 3.44 -11.42 21.03
CA LEU A 160 4.83 -11.14 21.47
C LEU A 160 4.91 -9.86 22.32
N GLY A 161 3.78 -9.41 22.88
CA GLY A 161 3.71 -8.17 23.64
C GLY A 161 4.18 -6.97 22.82
N GLY A 162 5.08 -6.15 23.39
CA GLY A 162 5.59 -4.94 22.74
C GLY A 162 6.28 -5.18 21.38
N TRP A 163 6.77 -6.39 21.13
CA TRP A 163 7.48 -6.75 19.88
C TRP A 163 6.55 -7.14 18.74
N SER A 164 5.26 -7.37 18.99
CA SER A 164 4.35 -7.80 17.93
C SER A 164 4.19 -6.80 16.80
N HIS A 165 4.29 -5.51 17.09
CA HIS A 165 4.23 -4.49 16.04
C HIS A 165 5.49 -4.50 15.16
N SER A 166 6.66 -4.82 15.71
CA SER A 166 7.89 -5.04 14.94
C SER A 166 7.77 -6.31 14.08
N ALA A 167 7.24 -7.40 14.65
CA ALA A 167 6.98 -8.63 13.91
C ALA A 167 5.98 -8.41 12.76
N PHE A 168 4.93 -7.61 12.97
CA PHE A 168 4.02 -7.17 11.92
C PHE A 168 4.76 -6.50 10.76
N HIS A 169 5.67 -5.56 11.04
CA HIS A 169 6.45 -4.87 10.02
C HIS A 169 7.38 -5.81 9.24
N LEU A 170 8.03 -6.77 9.93
CA LEU A 170 8.87 -7.77 9.28
C LEU A 170 8.07 -8.70 8.36
N THR A 171 6.89 -9.14 8.81
CA THR A 171 6.01 -9.99 7.99
C THR A 171 5.44 -9.21 6.80
N ILE A 172 4.94 -7.99 7.00
CA ILE A 172 4.33 -7.21 5.90
C ILE A 172 5.36 -6.75 4.87
N ALA A 173 6.65 -6.66 5.22
CA ALA A 173 7.74 -6.39 4.28
C ALA A 173 7.93 -7.49 3.23
N LEU A 174 7.32 -8.67 3.41
CA LEU A 174 7.30 -9.75 2.41
C LEU A 174 6.17 -9.57 1.37
N LEU A 175 5.22 -8.67 1.59
CA LEU A 175 4.11 -8.42 0.67
C LEU A 175 4.54 -7.70 -0.63
N PRO A 176 5.41 -6.67 -0.60
CA PRO A 176 5.81 -5.96 -1.81
C PRO A 176 6.32 -6.81 -2.97
N PRO A 177 7.24 -7.78 -2.78
CA PRO A 177 7.70 -8.60 -3.89
C PRO A 177 6.57 -9.45 -4.49
N LEU A 178 5.60 -9.90 -3.68
CA LEU A 178 4.43 -10.62 -4.19
C LEU A 178 3.52 -9.71 -5.03
N LEU A 179 3.29 -8.48 -4.58
CA LEU A 179 2.51 -7.52 -5.36
C LEU A 179 3.22 -7.14 -6.67
N MET A 180 4.56 -7.05 -6.67
CA MET A 180 5.34 -6.80 -7.89
C MET A 180 5.32 -7.97 -8.88
N LYS A 181 5.12 -9.22 -8.43
CA LYS A 181 4.86 -10.35 -9.35
C LYS A 181 3.49 -10.22 -10.04
N ALA A 182 2.57 -9.48 -9.43
CA ALA A 182 1.21 -9.27 -9.93
C ALA A 182 1.09 -8.04 -10.85
N ALA A 183 2.20 -7.32 -11.05
CA ALA A 183 2.30 -6.04 -11.73
C ALA A 183 2.87 -6.21 -13.13
#